data_AF-A0A848UW61-F1
#
_entry.id   AF-A0A848UW61-F1
#
_cell.length_a   1.000
_cell.length_b   1.000
_cell.length_c   1.000
_cell.angle_alpha   90.00
_cell.angle_beta   90.00
_cell.angle_gamma   90.00
#
_symmetry.space_group_name_H-M   'P 1'
#
loop_
_entity.id
_entity.type
_entity.pdbx_description
1 polymer ?
#
loop_
_entity_poly.entity_id
_entity_poly.type
_entity_poly.pdbx_seq_one_letter_code
_entity_poly.pdbx_strand_id
1 'polypeptide(L)'
;MSLWMLPLAVFIGSGIIDLTIGFYSDEGYIQSATDYYVISTLPFFMASILGVVVLIVLAIRGKLRLGKKELIGGITLGIVNYGAIIFLVKAVSSMIFQKSALFPVNNLGIILLSTVASILVFKERLSRQNFWGMLISIAAIILFWVDEAV
;
A
#
# COMPACT_ATOMS: atom_id res chain seq x y z
N MET A 1 -21.42 14.80 1.42
CA MET A 1 -20.32 14.07 0.75
C MET A 1 -20.62 12.59 0.91
N SER A 2 -20.91 11.85 -0.16
CA SER A 2 -21.32 10.45 -0.02
C SER A 2 -20.13 9.61 0.49
N LEU A 3 -20.39 8.71 1.44
CA LEU A 3 -19.37 7.91 2.14
C LEU A 3 -18.52 7.05 1.18
N TRP A 4 -19.02 6.81 -0.04
CA TRP A 4 -18.41 5.99 -1.09
C TRP A 4 -17.23 6.64 -1.81
N MET A 5 -17.06 7.96 -1.71
CA MET A 5 -15.93 8.64 -2.38
C MET A 5 -14.57 8.18 -1.85
N LEU A 6 -14.49 7.80 -0.57
CA LEU A 6 -13.24 7.38 0.06
C LEU A 6 -12.75 6.00 -0.45
N PRO A 7 -13.58 4.93 -0.43
CA PRO A 7 -13.21 3.67 -1.08
C PRO A 7 -12.83 3.84 -2.55
N LEU A 8 -13.56 4.67 -3.30
CA LEU A 8 -13.31 4.88 -4.72
C LEU A 8 -11.97 5.60 -4.97
N ALA A 9 -11.66 6.61 -4.17
CA ALA A 9 -10.38 7.31 -4.23
C ALA A 9 -9.21 6.38 -3.90
N VAL A 10 -9.35 5.53 -2.88
CA VAL A 10 -8.33 4.53 -2.53
C VAL A 10 -8.18 3.51 -3.65
N PHE A 11 -9.27 3.02 -4.22
CA PHE A 11 -9.25 2.06 -5.34
C PHE A 11 -8.50 2.63 -6.55
N ILE A 12 -8.83 3.86 -6.97
CA ILE A 12 -8.15 4.49 -8.12
C ILE A 12 -6.69 4.78 -7.80
N GLY A 13 -6.40 5.36 -6.62
CA GLY A 13 -5.03 5.72 -6.24
C GLY A 13 -4.12 4.50 -6.11
N SER A 14 -4.57 3.45 -5.41
CA SER A 14 -3.83 2.20 -5.27
C SER A 14 -3.66 1.49 -6.62
N GLY A 15 -4.72 1.42 -7.43
CA GLY A 15 -4.64 0.83 -8.78
C GLY A 15 -3.63 1.54 -9.68
N ILE A 16 -3.55 2.87 -9.64
CA ILE A 16 -2.53 3.62 -10.39
C ILE A 16 -1.12 3.24 -9.90
N ILE A 17 -0.90 3.16 -8.59
CA ILE A 17 0.40 2.80 -8.01
C ILE A 17 0.80 1.37 -8.42
N ASP A 18 -0.12 0.40 -8.27
CA ASP A 18 0.13 -1.00 -8.58
C ASP A 18 0.40 -1.22 -10.07
N LEU A 19 -0.39 -0.60 -10.95
CA LEU A 19 -0.17 -0.64 -12.40
C LEU A 19 1.16 0.01 -12.80
N THR A 20 1.51 1.14 -12.17
CA THR A 20 2.80 1.80 -12.42
C THR A 20 3.95 0.88 -12.02
N ILE A 21 3.91 0.30 -10.82
CA ILE A 21 4.93 -0.64 -10.36
C ILE A 21 4.99 -1.86 -11.29
N GLY A 22 3.85 -2.45 -11.63
CA GLY A 22 3.77 -3.63 -12.50
C GLY A 22 4.37 -3.39 -13.88
N PHE A 23 4.04 -2.26 -14.50
CA PHE A 23 4.52 -1.88 -15.83
C PHE A 23 6.02 -1.59 -15.87
N TYR A 24 6.51 -0.79 -14.92
CA TYR A 24 7.93 -0.43 -14.89
C TYR A 24 8.84 -1.53 -14.31
N SER A 25 8.27 -2.58 -13.72
CA SER A 25 9.04 -3.71 -13.20
C SER A 25 9.29 -4.82 -14.22
N ASP A 26 8.96 -4.63 -15.50
CA ASP A 26 9.35 -5.54 -16.59
C ASP A 26 10.84 -5.45 -16.93
N GLU A 27 11.41 -6.54 -17.44
CA GLU A 27 12.85 -6.67 -17.77
C GLU A 27 13.36 -5.60 -18.75
N GLY A 28 12.47 -5.01 -19.57
CA GLY A 28 12.83 -3.92 -20.47
C GLY A 28 13.21 -2.62 -19.76
N TYR A 29 12.72 -2.40 -18.54
CA TYR A 29 12.84 -1.13 -17.80
C TYR A 29 13.76 -1.20 -16.59
N ILE A 30 13.98 -2.39 -16.02
CA ILE A 30 14.91 -2.60 -14.92
C ILE A 30 16.20 -3.22 -15.47
N GLN A 31 17.20 -2.38 -15.74
CA GLN A 31 18.50 -2.81 -16.26
C GLN A 31 19.61 -2.68 -15.21
N SER A 32 19.34 -1.95 -14.12
CA SER A 32 20.27 -1.72 -13.02
C SER A 32 19.57 -1.74 -11.65
N ALA A 33 20.35 -1.99 -10.58
CA ALA A 33 19.91 -1.81 -9.21
C ALA A 33 19.35 -0.40 -8.93
N THR A 34 19.79 0.61 -9.69
CA THR A 34 19.29 1.99 -9.60
C THR A 34 17.81 2.08 -9.99
N ASP A 35 17.36 1.34 -11.00
CA ASP A 35 16.00 1.43 -11.54
C ASP A 35 14.97 0.94 -10.52
N TYR A 36 15.32 -0.10 -9.74
CA TYR A 36 14.54 -0.58 -8.60
C TYR A 36 14.24 0.52 -7.58
N TYR A 37 15.26 1.31 -7.23
CA TYR A 37 15.11 2.38 -6.25
C TYR A 37 14.31 3.56 -6.82
N VAL A 38 14.48 3.87 -8.10
CA VAL A 38 13.71 4.95 -8.75
C VAL A 38 12.22 4.63 -8.76
N ILE A 39 11.83 3.42 -9.18
CA ILE A 39 10.42 2.98 -9.21
C ILE A 39 9.82 3.01 -7.80
N SER A 40 10.57 2.57 -6.79
CA SER A 40 10.11 2.57 -5.40
C SER A 40 10.00 3.96 -4.79
N THR A 41 10.83 4.91 -5.23
CA THR A 41 10.90 6.27 -4.67
C THR A 41 9.85 7.20 -5.28
N LEU A 42 9.39 6.96 -6.51
CA LEU A 42 8.41 7.81 -7.21
C LEU A 42 7.09 8.01 -6.42
N PRO A 43 6.41 6.97 -5.90
CA PRO A 43 5.20 7.15 -5.10
C PRO A 43 5.45 7.99 -3.83
N PHE A 44 6.61 7.78 -3.20
CA PHE A 44 7.01 8.52 -2.01
C PHE A 44 7.35 9.98 -2.30
N PHE A 45 7.98 10.25 -3.45
CA PHE A 45 8.25 11.59 -3.90
C PHE A 45 6.95 12.36 -4.14
N MET A 46 5.98 11.73 -4.81
CA MET A 46 4.64 12.30 -5.01
C MET A 46 3.92 12.53 -3.67
N ALA A 47 3.97 11.55 -2.76
CA ALA A 47 3.39 11.69 -1.43
C ALA A 47 4.05 12.83 -0.62
N SER A 48 5.36 13.02 -0.76
CA SER A 48 6.11 14.12 -0.13
C SER A 48 5.68 15.48 -0.68
N ILE A 49 5.57 15.63 -2.00
CA ILE A 49 5.09 16.87 -2.62
C ILE A 49 3.68 17.20 -2.14
N LEU A 50 2.76 16.24 -2.19
CA LEU A 50 1.39 16.42 -1.72
C LEU A 50 1.34 16.75 -0.23
N GLY A 51 2.15 16.06 0.59
CA GLY A 51 2.30 16.34 2.01
C GLY A 51 2.76 17.77 2.29
N VAL A 52 3.80 18.24 1.60
CA VAL A 52 4.30 19.62 1.73
C VAL A 52 3.25 20.63 1.31
N VAL A 53 2.53 20.42 0.21
CA VAL A 53 1.44 21.28 -0.23
C VAL A 53 0.35 21.36 0.84
N VAL A 54 -0.06 20.23 1.41
CA VAL A 54 -1.06 20.19 2.49
C VAL A 54 -0.56 20.93 3.73
N LEU A 55 0.71 20.77 4.11
CA LEU A 55 1.30 21.48 5.25
C LEU A 55 1.32 23.00 5.01
N ILE A 56 1.67 23.46 3.81
CA ILE A 56 1.63 24.87 3.43
C ILE A 56 0.20 25.42 3.54
N VAL A 57 -0.79 24.71 3.00
CA VAL A 57 -2.21 25.14 3.09
C VAL A 57 -2.68 25.20 4.55
N LEU A 58 -2.29 24.23 5.38
CA LEU A 58 -2.62 24.23 6.81
C LEU A 58 -1.91 25.38 7.57
N ALA A 59 -0.67 25.71 7.19
CA ALA A 59 0.07 26.83 7.74
C ALA A 59 -0.61 28.17 7.43
N ILE A 60 -0.97 28.41 6.15
CA ILE A 60 -1.66 29.64 5.72
C ILE A 60 -3.01 29.78 6.42
N ARG A 61 -3.73 28.68 6.66
CA ARG A 61 -5.02 28.67 7.37
C ARG A 61 -4.90 28.76 8.90
N GLY A 62 -3.69 28.85 9.45
CA GLY A 62 -3.44 28.88 10.90
C GLY A 62 -3.84 27.60 11.65
N LYS A 63 -4.03 26.49 10.92
CA LYS A 63 -4.46 25.19 11.48
C LYS A 63 -3.30 24.20 11.61
N LEU A 64 -2.07 24.63 11.35
CA LEU A 64 -0.90 23.78 11.42
C LEU A 64 -0.64 23.35 12.88
N ARG A 65 -0.77 22.04 13.14
CA ARG A 65 -0.40 21.42 14.40
C ARG A 65 0.65 20.35 14.11
N LEU A 66 1.91 20.78 13.98
CA LEU A 66 3.05 19.87 13.87
C LEU A 66 3.70 19.71 15.24
N GLY A 67 3.40 18.62 15.92
CA GLY A 67 4.12 18.23 17.13
C GLY A 67 5.24 17.24 16.83
N LYS A 68 6.10 17.02 17.82
CA LYS A 68 7.22 16.06 17.71
C LYS A 68 6.73 14.62 17.51
N LYS A 69 5.58 14.26 18.10
CA LYS A 69 5.01 12.91 18.00
C LYS A 69 4.52 12.61 16.60
N GLU A 70 3.86 13.59 15.97
CA GLU A 70 3.34 13.52 14.62
C GLU A 70 4.48 13.41 13.61
N LEU A 71 5.57 14.17 13.83
CA LEU A 71 6.76 14.09 13.00
C LEU A 71 7.44 12.72 13.10
N ILE A 72 7.68 12.22 14.31
CA ILE A 72 8.32 10.91 14.52
C ILE A 72 7.42 9.81 13.94
N GLY A 73 6.12 9.84 14.22
CA GLY A 73 5.17 8.87 13.69
C GLY A 73 5.12 8.86 12.17
N GLY A 74 5.12 10.04 11.53
CA GLY A 74 5.16 10.17 10.08
C GLY A 74 6.45 9.62 9.47
N ILE A 75 7.61 9.92 10.06
CA ILE A 75 8.92 9.40 9.59
C ILE A 75 8.97 7.88 9.74
N THR A 76 8.61 7.34 10.91
CA THR A 76 8.60 5.89 11.14
C THR A 76 7.66 5.18 10.18
N LEU A 77 6.43 5.70 9.99
CA LEU A 77 5.46 5.14 9.05
C LEU A 77 5.98 5.21 7.60
N GLY A 78 6.65 6.31 7.23
CA GLY A 78 7.26 6.46 5.90
C GLY A 78 8.35 5.44 5.64
N ILE A 79 9.27 5.23 6.59
CA ILE A 79 10.35 4.24 6.48
C ILE A 79 9.78 2.82 6.30
N VAL A 80 8.80 2.44 7.12
CA VAL A 80 8.18 1.11 7.04
C VAL A 80 7.49 0.91 5.69
N ASN A 81 6.73 1.89 5.22
CA ASN A 81 6.05 1.79 3.91
C ASN A 81 7.05 1.79 2.74
N TYR A 82 8.17 2.51 2.83
CA TYR A 82 9.20 2.51 1.79
C TYR A 82 9.85 1.13 1.68
N GLY A 83 10.15 0.50 2.81
CA GLY A 83 10.59 -0.89 2.86
C GLY A 83 9.59 -1.83 2.19
N ALA A 84 8.29 -1.68 2.47
CA ALA A 84 7.24 -2.51 1.86
C ALA A 84 7.23 -2.42 0.32
N ILE A 85 7.33 -1.22 -0.25
CA ILE A 85 7.38 -1.06 -1.71
C ILE A 85 8.66 -1.69 -2.29
N ILE A 86 9.83 -1.53 -1.67
CA ILE A 86 11.05 -2.20 -2.15
C ILE A 86 10.87 -3.72 -2.21
N PHE A 87 10.28 -4.33 -1.19
CA PHE A 87 10.02 -5.76 -1.18
C PHE A 87 8.98 -6.16 -2.23
N LEU A 88 7.96 -5.33 -2.46
CA LEU A 88 6.98 -5.56 -3.52
C LEU A 88 7.64 -5.54 -4.90
N VAL A 89 8.43 -4.52 -5.22
CA VAL A 89 9.15 -4.44 -6.51
C VAL A 89 10.09 -5.64 -6.67
N LYS A 90 10.84 -6.02 -5.63
CA LYS A 90 11.67 -7.23 -5.66
C LYS A 90 10.86 -8.50 -5.94
N ALA A 91 9.69 -8.64 -5.33
CA ALA A 91 8.82 -9.79 -5.55
C ALA A 91 8.29 -9.81 -6.99
N VAL A 92 7.82 -8.66 -7.51
CA VAL A 92 7.37 -8.52 -8.91
C VAL A 92 8.48 -8.86 -9.90
N SER A 93 9.70 -8.39 -9.68
CA SER A 93 10.83 -8.61 -10.60
C SER A 93 11.51 -9.97 -10.46
N SER A 94 11.24 -10.72 -9.38
CA SER A 94 11.80 -12.06 -9.20
C SER A 94 11.26 -13.09 -10.20
N MET A 95 10.16 -12.77 -10.91
CA MET A 95 9.42 -13.67 -11.81
C MET A 95 8.99 -15.01 -11.18
N ILE A 96 9.04 -15.12 -9.85
CA ILE A 96 8.59 -16.31 -9.11
C ILE A 96 7.06 -16.41 -9.12
N PHE A 97 6.37 -15.26 -9.17
CA PHE A 97 4.93 -15.15 -9.14
C PHE A 97 4.43 -14.33 -10.32
N GLN A 98 3.28 -14.70 -10.88
CA GLN A 98 2.58 -13.84 -11.83
C GLN A 98 2.18 -12.51 -11.17
N LYS A 99 2.43 -11.41 -11.87
CA LYS A 99 2.07 -10.05 -11.40
C LYS A 99 0.58 -9.93 -11.09
N SER A 100 -0.27 -10.57 -11.90
CA SER A 100 -1.73 -10.65 -11.75
C SER A 100 -2.18 -11.26 -10.42
N ALA A 101 -1.42 -12.20 -9.87
CA ALA A 101 -1.69 -12.81 -8.56
C ALA A 101 -1.02 -12.02 -7.42
N LEU A 102 0.19 -11.50 -7.66
CA LEU A 102 0.99 -10.85 -6.61
C LEU A 102 0.32 -9.58 -6.03
N PHE A 103 -0.20 -8.67 -6.86
CA PHE A 103 -0.81 -7.43 -6.37
C PHE A 103 -2.08 -7.67 -5.54
N PRO A 104 -3.05 -8.50 -5.97
CA PRO A 104 -4.20 -8.85 -5.13
C PRO A 104 -3.80 -9.52 -3.81
N VAL A 105 -2.84 -10.45 -3.85
CA VAL A 105 -2.36 -11.13 -2.63
C VAL A 105 -1.69 -10.14 -1.68
N ASN A 106 -0.89 -9.21 -2.19
CA ASN A 106 -0.29 -8.15 -1.37
C ASN A 106 -1.35 -7.26 -0.71
N ASN A 107 -2.30 -6.74 -1.49
CA ASN A 107 -3.32 -5.82 -0.99
C ASN A 107 -4.27 -6.49 0.02
N LEU A 108 -4.75 -7.70 -0.28
CA LEU A 108 -5.59 -8.46 0.64
C LEU A 108 -4.79 -8.97 1.84
N GLY A 109 -3.53 -9.35 1.65
CA GLY A 109 -2.62 -9.77 2.72
C GLY A 109 -2.40 -8.67 3.75
N ILE A 110 -2.16 -7.43 3.32
CA ILE A 110 -2.06 -6.27 4.22
C ILE A 110 -3.35 -6.08 5.02
N ILE A 111 -4.52 -6.20 4.39
CA ILE A 111 -5.82 -6.08 5.08
C ILE A 111 -5.97 -7.18 6.13
N LEU A 112 -5.67 -8.44 5.80
CA LEU A 112 -5.76 -9.56 6.73
C LEU A 112 -4.78 -9.42 7.90
N LEU A 113 -3.50 -9.17 7.60
CA LEU A 113 -2.45 -9.03 8.62
C LEU A 113 -2.70 -7.84 9.52
N SER A 114 -3.12 -6.69 8.97
CA SER A 114 -3.48 -5.53 9.79
C SER A 114 -4.71 -5.80 10.66
N THR A 115 -5.72 -6.51 10.14
CA THR A 115 -6.89 -6.88 10.94
C THR A 115 -6.52 -7.83 12.08
N VAL A 116 -5.71 -8.85 11.81
CA VAL A 116 -5.20 -9.77 12.85
C VAL A 116 -4.36 -9.01 13.87
N ALA A 117 -3.43 -8.17 13.42
CA ALA A 117 -2.60 -7.35 14.29
C ALA A 117 -3.45 -6.43 15.18
N SER A 118 -4.49 -5.81 14.64
CA SER A 118 -5.40 -4.95 15.41
C SER A 118 -6.16 -5.73 16.49
N ILE A 119 -6.63 -6.94 16.18
CA ILE A 119 -7.28 -7.81 17.18
C ILE A 119 -6.28 -8.20 18.28
N LEU A 120 -5.03 -8.53 17.93
CA LEU A 120 -4.06 -8.99 18.91
C LEU A 120 -3.54 -7.86 19.81
N VAL A 121 -3.23 -6.69 19.23
CA VAL A 121 -2.63 -5.56 19.94
C VAL A 121 -3.67 -4.74 20.69
N PHE A 122 -4.79 -4.42 20.04
CA PHE A 122 -5.83 -3.53 20.60
C PHE A 122 -7.03 -4.28 21.18
N LYS A 123 -7.09 -5.62 21.00
CA LYS A 123 -8.22 -6.46 21.45
C LYS A 123 -9.57 -5.98 20.90
N GLU A 124 -9.54 -5.46 19.67
CA GLU A 124 -10.74 -4.97 18.99
C GLU A 124 -11.70 -6.11 18.65
N ARG A 125 -13.01 -5.84 18.81
CA ARG A 125 -14.06 -6.75 18.39
C ARG A 125 -14.43 -6.47 16.95
N LEU A 126 -14.33 -7.48 16.08
CA LEU A 126 -14.74 -7.36 14.69
C LEU A 126 -16.25 -7.15 14.59
N SER A 127 -16.65 -6.19 13.76
CA SER A 127 -18.03 -6.10 13.29
C SER A 127 -18.35 -7.30 12.39
N ARG A 128 -19.63 -7.65 12.25
CA ARG A 128 -20.06 -8.71 11.31
C ARG A 128 -19.59 -8.43 9.88
N GLN A 129 -19.57 -7.17 9.47
CA GLN A 129 -19.13 -6.76 8.13
C GLN A 129 -17.62 -7.00 7.94
N ASN A 130 -16.79 -6.64 8.91
CA ASN A 130 -15.34 -6.84 8.84
C ASN A 130 -14.98 -8.33 8.89
N PHE A 131 -15.74 -9.13 9.65
CA PHE A 131 -15.56 -10.57 9.70
C PHE A 131 -15.84 -11.24 8.34
N TRP A 132 -16.95 -10.90 7.70
CA TRP A 132 -17.24 -11.40 6.35
C TRP A 132 -16.22 -10.90 5.32
N GLY A 133 -15.79 -9.64 5.41
CA GLY A 133 -14.72 -9.11 4.57
C GLY A 133 -13.43 -9.92 4.70
N MET A 134 -13.01 -10.23 5.93
CA MET A 134 -11.85 -11.08 6.20
C MET A 134 -11.99 -12.47 5.56
N LEU A 135 -13.12 -13.15 5.74
CA LEU A 135 -13.35 -14.47 5.16
C LEU A 135 -13.29 -14.44 3.62
N ILE A 136 -13.87 -13.41 3.00
CA ILE A 136 -13.83 -13.24 1.54
C ILE A 136 -12.40 -12.98 1.06
N SER A 137 -11.62 -12.14 1.78
CA SER A 137 -10.21 -11.89 1.46
C SER A 137 -9.37 -13.17 1.55
N ILE A 138 -9.59 -14.01 2.56
CA ILE A 138 -8.91 -15.31 2.69
C ILE A 138 -9.25 -16.21 1.51
N ALA A 139 -10.55 -16.34 1.20
CA ALA A 139 -11.00 -17.16 0.07
C ALA A 139 -10.40 -16.69 -1.26
N ALA A 140 -10.34 -15.37 -1.49
CA ALA A 140 -9.74 -14.80 -2.69
C ALA A 140 -8.25 -15.12 -2.81
N ILE A 141 -7.48 -14.98 -1.72
CA ILE A 141 -6.04 -15.33 -1.72
C ILE A 141 -5.83 -16.81 -2.02
N ILE A 142 -6.65 -17.70 -1.43
CA ILE A 142 -6.58 -19.14 -1.70
C ILE A 142 -6.85 -19.43 -3.18
N LEU A 143 -7.87 -18.79 -3.76
CA LEU A 143 -8.19 -18.94 -5.18
C LEU A 143 -7.04 -18.48 -6.09
N PHE A 144 -6.44 -17.33 -5.82
CA PHE A 144 -5.27 -16.86 -6.58
C PHE A 144 -4.07 -17.81 -6.45
N TRP A 145 -3.85 -18.37 -5.26
CA TRP A 145 -2.75 -19.32 -5.05
C TRP A 145 -2.98 -20.65 -5.77
N VAL A 146 -4.23 -21.13 -5.82
CA VAL A 146 -4.59 -22.34 -6.58
C VAL A 146 -4.44 -22.11 -8.09
N ASP A 147 -4.84 -20.95 -8.61
CA ASP A 147 -4.69 -20.59 -10.02
C ASP A 147 -3.21 -20.54 -10.45
N GLU A 148 -2.32 -20.05 -9.59
CA GLU A 148 -0.87 -20.04 -9.83
C GLU A 148 -0.22 -21.44 -9.81
N ALA A 149 -0.82 -22.41 -9.11
CA ALA A 149 -0.27 -23.74 -8.89
C ALA A 149 -0.64 -24.77 -9.98
N VAL A 150 -1.54 -24.41 -10.91
CA VAL A 150 -2.05 -25.25 -12.02
C VAL A 150 -1.40 -24.83 -13.33
#